data_AF-A0A9D4HY13-F1
#
_entry.id   AF-A0A9D4HY13-F1
#
_cell.length_a   1.000
_cell.length_b   1.000
_cell.length_c   1.000
_cell.angle_alpha   90.00
_cell.angle_beta   90.00
_cell.angle_gamma   90.00
#
_symmetry.space_group_name_H-M   'P 1'
#
loop_
_entity.id
_entity.type
_entity.pdbx_description
1 polymer ?
#
loop_
_entity_poly.entity_id
_entity_poly.type
_entity_poly.pdbx_seq_one_letter_code
_entity_poly.pdbx_strand_id
1 'polypeptide(L)'
;MFPDKPKFAFNDAYAVTENDSFNITCTKQNINTVITWLRQGDEDWSESHNTIYWTEVRRENAGNYTCKLRYLITDSFNHSISGDSEHSFHLNVECK
;
A
#
# COMPACT_ATOMS: atom_id res chain seq x y z
N MET A 1 -9.79 -24.08 6.18
CA MET A 1 -8.67 -23.36 5.52
C MET A 1 -8.92 -21.89 5.72
N PHE A 2 -8.03 -21.17 6.40
CA PHE A 2 -8.10 -19.70 6.48
C PHE A 2 -7.71 -19.13 5.10
N PRO A 3 -8.26 -17.97 4.69
CA PRO A 3 -7.82 -17.30 3.48
C PRO A 3 -6.31 -17.08 3.52
N ASP A 4 -5.63 -17.37 2.42
CA ASP A 4 -4.22 -17.01 2.28
C ASP A 4 -4.08 -15.49 2.49
N LYS A 5 -3.16 -15.09 3.36
CA LYS A 5 -2.85 -13.67 3.56
C LYS A 5 -2.49 -13.08 2.19
N PRO A 6 -3.02 -11.89 1.84
CA PRO A 6 -2.69 -11.27 0.57
C PRO A 6 -1.19 -11.07 0.49
N LYS A 7 -0.59 -11.58 -0.59
CA LYS A 7 0.83 -11.40 -0.86
C LYS A 7 1.03 -10.07 -1.55
N PHE A 8 1.89 -9.24 -0.97
CA PHE A 8 2.28 -7.99 -1.58
C PHE A 8 3.36 -8.25 -2.62
N ALA A 9 3.25 -7.57 -3.76
CA ALA A 9 4.17 -7.69 -4.90
C ALA A 9 4.95 -6.38 -5.07
N PHE A 10 5.58 -5.91 -3.99
CA PHE A 10 6.47 -4.74 -4.01
C PHE A 10 7.60 -4.92 -3.00
N ASN A 11 8.68 -4.14 -3.16
CA ASN A 11 9.89 -4.26 -2.34
C ASN A 11 9.73 -3.55 -0.99
N ASP A 12 10.48 -3.98 0.02
CA ASP A 12 10.52 -3.33 1.34
C ASP A 12 11.17 -1.94 1.31
N ALA A 13 11.93 -1.63 0.26
CA ALA A 13 12.58 -0.33 0.08
C ALA A 13 12.73 0.04 -1.40
N TYR A 14 12.65 1.35 -1.66
CA TYR A 14 12.86 1.96 -2.98
C TYR A 14 13.82 3.14 -2.85
N ALA A 15 14.74 3.29 -3.80
CA ALA A 15 15.60 4.46 -3.94
C ALA A 15 15.23 5.16 -5.26
N VAL A 16 14.89 6.44 -5.18
CA VAL A 16 14.46 7.26 -6.31
C VAL A 16 15.23 8.57 -6.29
N THR A 17 15.66 9.06 -7.44
CA THR A 17 16.34 10.35 -7.53
C THR A 17 15.34 11.51 -7.46
N GLU A 18 15.72 12.59 -6.79
CA GLU A 18 14.92 13.80 -6.70
C GLU A 18 14.60 14.37 -8.10
N ASN A 19 13.33 14.73 -8.29
CA ASN A 19 12.66 15.14 -9.54
C ASN A 19 12.35 14.03 -10.55
N ASP A 20 12.62 12.76 -10.23
CA ASP A 20 12.15 11.65 -11.06
C ASP A 20 10.68 11.34 -10.78
N SER A 21 10.03 10.68 -11.75
CA SER A 21 8.68 10.14 -11.55
C SER A 21 8.76 8.75 -10.95
N PHE A 22 7.95 8.49 -9.92
CA PHE A 22 7.87 7.19 -9.27
C PHE A 22 6.42 6.75 -9.13
N ASN A 23 6.17 5.44 -9.23
CA ASN A 23 4.86 4.89 -8.95
C ASN A 23 4.99 3.57 -8.21
N ILE A 24 4.01 3.30 -7.35
CA ILE A 24 3.94 2.03 -6.64
C ILE A 24 2.50 1.53 -6.61
N THR A 25 2.34 0.25 -6.91
CA THR A 25 1.04 -0.42 -6.97
C THR A 25 0.92 -1.44 -5.86
N CYS A 26 -0.11 -1.29 -5.04
CA CYS A 26 -0.53 -2.32 -4.11
C CYS A 26 -1.53 -3.24 -4.80
N THR A 27 -1.10 -4.46 -5.09
CA THR A 27 -1.92 -5.44 -5.81
C THR A 27 -2.82 -6.19 -4.82
N LYS A 28 -4.14 -6.19 -5.06
CA LYS A 28 -5.10 -7.03 -4.35
C LYS A 28 -5.46 -8.27 -5.17
N GLN A 29 -5.49 -9.44 -4.54
CA GLN A 29 -5.90 -10.68 -5.20
C GLN A 29 -7.43 -10.86 -5.23
N ASN A 30 -8.14 -10.36 -4.21
CA ASN A 30 -9.58 -10.59 -4.05
C ASN A 30 -10.39 -9.32 -4.37
N ILE A 31 -11.51 -9.49 -5.09
CA ILE A 31 -12.41 -8.41 -5.52
C ILE A 31 -13.00 -7.65 -4.32
N ASN A 32 -13.29 -8.35 -3.21
CA ASN A 32 -13.85 -7.80 -1.98
C ASN A 32 -12.81 -7.19 -1.03
N THR A 33 -11.72 -6.63 -1.58
CA THR A 33 -10.65 -5.99 -0.79
C THR A 33 -10.65 -4.48 -1.01
N VAL A 34 -10.66 -3.73 0.08
CA VAL A 34 -10.46 -2.29 0.13
C VAL A 34 -8.97 -2.02 0.37
N ILE A 35 -8.40 -1.11 -0.42
CA ILE A 35 -7.01 -0.67 -0.29
C ILE A 35 -7.00 0.68 0.42
N THR A 36 -6.04 0.85 1.33
CA THR A 36 -5.77 2.11 1.99
C THR A 36 -4.27 2.27 2.13
N TRP A 37 -3.73 3.32 1.54
CA TRP A 37 -2.37 3.76 1.77
C TRP A 37 -2.33 4.70 2.95
N LEU A 38 -1.29 4.55 3.75
CA LEU A 38 -1.01 5.36 4.92
C LEU A 38 0.44 5.79 4.86
N ARG A 39 0.72 7.01 5.29
CA ARG A 39 2.09 7.50 5.44
C ARG A 39 2.43 7.57 6.92
N GLN A 40 3.57 7.00 7.30
CA GLN A 40 3.99 7.06 8.69
C GLN A 40 4.34 8.50 9.06
N GLY A 41 3.70 9.01 10.12
CA GLY A 41 3.90 10.37 10.62
C GLY A 41 3.03 11.42 9.94
N ASP A 42 2.13 11.03 9.03
CA ASP A 42 1.18 11.92 8.35
C ASP A 42 -0.19 11.24 8.35
N GLU A 43 -0.94 11.42 9.44
CA GLU A 43 -2.26 10.78 9.64
C GLU A 43 -3.33 11.33 8.71
N ASP A 44 -3.13 12.55 8.18
CA ASP A 44 -4.04 13.18 7.23
C ASP A 44 -3.85 12.63 5.81
N TRP A 45 -2.68 12.06 5.51
CA TRP A 45 -2.41 11.46 4.22
C TRP A 45 -2.93 10.02 4.16
N SER A 46 -4.02 9.83 3.40
CA SER A 46 -4.50 8.51 3.03
C SER A 46 -5.03 8.48 1.59
N GLU A 47 -4.71 7.39 0.89
CA GLU A 47 -5.13 7.20 -0.50
C GLU A 47 -5.81 5.84 -0.65
N SER A 48 -6.90 5.77 -1.41
CA SER A 48 -7.65 4.51 -1.63
C SER A 48 -7.39 3.88 -3.01
N HIS A 49 -6.55 4.52 -3.81
CA HIS A 49 -6.18 4.08 -5.14
C HIS A 49 -5.24 2.86 -5.09
N ASN A 50 -5.33 1.97 -6.07
CA ASN A 50 -4.42 0.82 -6.16
C ASN A 50 -2.96 1.26 -6.36
N THR A 51 -2.76 2.33 -7.11
CA THR A 51 -1.43 2.86 -7.46
C THR A 51 -1.34 4.31 -7.02
N ILE A 52 -0.23 4.65 -6.36
CA ILE A 52 0.15 6.04 -6.10
C ILE A 52 1.17 6.46 -7.16
N TYR A 53 1.00 7.67 -7.68
CA TYR A 53 1.89 8.27 -8.67
C TYR A 53 2.49 9.55 -8.10
N TRP A 54 3.81 9.64 -8.12
CA TRP A 54 4.55 10.87 -7.91
C TRP A 54 5.12 11.31 -9.24
N THR A 55 4.66 12.45 -9.74
CA THR A 55 5.17 13.02 -11.01
C THR A 55 6.55 13.62 -10.86
N GLU A 56 6.84 14.20 -9.70
CA GLU A 56 8.13 14.78 -9.33
C GLU A 56 8.38 14.44 -7.86
N VAL A 57 9.27 13.46 -7.60
CA VAL A 57 9.61 13.04 -6.24
C VAL A 57 10.53 14.07 -5.61
N ARG A 58 10.21 14.50 -4.39
CA ARG A 58 11.00 15.42 -3.59
C ARG A 58 11.42 14.80 -2.27
N ARG A 59 12.38 15.40 -1.56
CA ARG A 59 12.79 14.90 -0.23
C ARG A 59 11.65 14.82 0.76
N GLU A 60 10.63 15.66 0.62
CA GLU A 60 9.43 15.60 1.47
C GLU A 60 8.55 14.40 1.16
N ASN A 61 8.82 13.62 0.10
CA ASN A 61 8.17 12.34 -0.16
C ASN A 61 8.93 11.16 0.46
N ALA A 62 10.14 11.37 0.99
CA ALA A 62 10.85 10.30 1.69
C ALA A 62 10.08 9.87 2.95
N GLY A 63 10.18 8.59 3.30
CA GLY A 63 9.57 8.05 4.52
C GLY A 63 9.01 6.66 4.36
N ASN A 64 8.30 6.20 5.40
CA ASN A 64 7.64 4.90 5.40
C ASN A 64 6.19 5.03 4.96
N TYR A 65 5.79 4.13 4.07
CA TYR A 65 4.45 4.04 3.53
C TYR A 65 3.92 2.64 3.79
N THR A 66 2.64 2.53 4.14
CA THR A 66 1.98 1.26 4.41
C THR A 66 0.79 1.11 3.48
N CYS A 67 0.75 0.02 2.73
CA CYS A 67 -0.47 -0.43 2.09
C CYS A 67 -1.23 -1.35 3.06
N LYS A 68 -2.44 -0.96 3.42
CA LYS A 68 -3.38 -1.77 4.19
C LYS A 68 -4.49 -2.29 3.28
N LEU A 69 -4.74 -3.59 3.38
CA LEU A 69 -5.75 -4.34 2.66
C LEU A 69 -6.78 -4.85 3.66
N ARG A 70 -8.03 -4.38 3.54
CA ARG A 70 -9.16 -4.91 4.32
C ARG A 70 -10.02 -5.78 3.42
N TYR A 71 -10.18 -7.05 3.76
CA TYR A 71 -11.00 -8.00 3.00
C TYR A 71 -12.18 -8.51 3.83
N LEU A 72 -13.28 -8.79 3.14
CA LEU A 72 -14.47 -9.43 3.70
C LEU A 72 -14.69 -10.78 3.03
N ILE A 73 -14.80 -11.83 3.84
CA ILE A 73 -15.09 -13.18 3.40
C ILE A 73 -16.44 -13.55 3.97
N THR A 74 -17.42 -13.71 3.09
CA THR A 74 -18.75 -14.20 3.46
C THR A 74 -18.82 -15.67 3.05
N ASP A 75 -19.13 -16.55 4.00
CA ASP A 75 -19.33 -17.97 3.72
C ASP A 75 -20.77 -18.27 3.26
N SER A 76 -21.03 -19.52 2.89
CA SER A 76 -22.36 -20.00 2.47
C SER A 76 -23.41 -19.98 3.58
N PHE A 77 -23.02 -19.76 4.83
CA PHE A 77 -23.90 -19.68 6.00
C PHE A 77 -24.15 -18.23 6.44
N ASN A 78 -23.81 -17.24 5.59
CA ASN A 78 -23.86 -15.80 5.87
C ASN A 78 -22.96 -15.35 7.04
N HIS A 79 -21.96 -16.15 7.41
CA HIS A 79 -20.92 -15.70 8.33
C HIS A 79 -19.96 -14.79 7.57
N SER A 80 -19.80 -13.56 8.05
CA SER A 80 -18.84 -12.60 7.49
C SER A 80 -17.61 -12.50 8.38
N ILE A 81 -16.46 -12.86 7.84
CA ILE A 81 -15.15 -12.69 8.47
C ILE A 81 -14.48 -11.49 7.81
N SER A 82 -14.13 -10.47 8.59
CA SER A 82 -13.26 -9.40 8.16
C SER A 82 -11.82 -9.70 8.56
N GLY A 83 -10.89 -9.38 7.66
CA GLY A 83 -9.46 -9.47 7.94
C GLY A 83 -8.73 -8.26 7.38
N ASP A 84 -7.68 -7.86 8.08
CA ASP A 84 -6.79 -6.78 7.65
C ASP A 84 -5.40 -7.39 7.41
N SER A 85 -4.72 -6.94 6.36
CA SER A 85 -3.33 -7.28 6.06
C SER A 85 -2.61 -6.03 5.62
N GLU A 86 -1.39 -5.83 6.07
CA GLU A 86 -0.63 -4.62 5.77
C GLU A 86 0.82 -4.94 5.40
N HIS A 87 1.41 -4.09 4.57
CA HIS A 87 2.81 -4.17 4.21
C HIS A 87 3.38 -2.78 3.99
N SER A 88 4.56 -2.58 4.57
CA SER A 88 5.21 -1.28 4.61
C SER A 88 6.46 -1.30 3.76
N PHE A 89 6.75 -0.18 3.12
CA PHE A 89 8.00 0.04 2.41
C PHE A 89 8.61 1.39 2.79
N HIS A 90 9.93 1.49 2.67
CA HIS A 90 10.68 2.72 2.85
C HIS A 90 11.02 3.37 1.51
N LEU A 91 10.62 4.63 1.31
CA LEU A 91 11.00 5.43 0.15
C LEU A 91 12.21 6.31 0.51
N ASN A 92 13.34 6.01 -0.10
CA ASN A 92 14.54 6.84 -0.10
C ASN A 92 14.53 7.76 -1.31
N VAL A 93 14.81 9.05 -1.08
CA VAL A 93 14.97 10.04 -2.13
C VAL A 93 16.42 10.50 -2.16
N GLU A 94 17.12 10.18 -3.23
CA GLU A 94 18.52 10.53 -3.45
C GLU A 94 18.63 11.89 -4.11
N CYS A 95 19.62 12.68 -3.70
CA CYS A 95 19.91 13.96 -4.33
C CYS A 95 20.42 13.71 -5.76
N LYS A 96 20.02 14.60 -6.67
CA LYS A 96 20.56 14.62 -8.02
C LYS A 96 21.96 15.24 -8.07
#